data_AF-A0A094DNG3-F1
#
_entry.id   AF-A0A094DNG3-F1
#
_cell.length_a   1.000
_cell.length_b   1.000
_cell.length_c   1.000
_cell.angle_alpha   90.00
_cell.angle_beta   90.00
_cell.angle_gamma   90.00
#
_symmetry.space_group_name_H-M   'P 1'
#
loop_
_entity.id
_entity.type
_entity.pdbx_description
1 polymer ?
#
loop_
_entity_poly.entity_id
_entity_poly.type
_entity_poly.pdbx_seq_one_letter_code
_entity_poly.pdbx_strand_id
1 'polypeptide(L)'
;MPIEPRPVNESIQELNDNSWLIGDKILLSRRPLPSSGFTWSDGKGSFYVISEAPYPLPPSRPLSATTNIQIVYDAGGVSAVWSIGGAFCKIKILDPGTTREHVTLDYLHNKRPISFATPDVYYHAEYDGRYYIILSSLAGQTLIKAWPDMDEEMKQHYVSQVTNSCKELAAWQADSISGIDGRYLSDRFLIRFGLSEDCSPQTLLNNCKDLGMDCSTFVFYHCDLGPGNIIVNLEKGSIGIIDWETAGFVPKEWIRTKFCVSSGMDLPDGDQESRVDWRRRVQRQLGKEGFPEITDRWMTWWSNED
;
A
#
# COMPACT_ATOMS: atom_id res chain seq x y z
N MET A 1 4.33 -34.90 12.68
CA MET A 1 4.56 -34.09 11.47
C MET A 1 4.39 -32.63 11.89
N PRO A 2 5.26 -31.69 11.49
CA PRO A 2 4.95 -30.28 11.68
C PRO A 2 3.65 -29.99 10.94
N ILE A 3 2.70 -29.35 11.61
CA ILE A 3 1.46 -28.88 10.98
C ILE A 3 1.89 -27.81 9.98
N GLU A 4 1.56 -28.00 8.69
CA GLU A 4 1.81 -26.95 7.70
C GLU A 4 1.05 -25.68 8.10
N PRO A 5 1.69 -24.50 8.05
CA PRO A 5 1.02 -23.26 8.36
C PRO A 5 -0.10 -23.00 7.35
N ARG A 6 -1.31 -22.70 7.83
CA ARG A 6 -2.48 -22.40 6.99
C ARG A 6 -2.17 -21.34 5.94
N PRO A 7 -2.74 -21.36 4.73
CA PRO A 7 -2.58 -20.28 3.74
C PRO A 7 -2.78 -18.87 4.33
N VAL A 8 -2.15 -17.84 3.76
CA VAL A 8 -2.24 -16.46 4.29
C VAL A 8 -3.69 -15.99 4.40
N ASN A 9 -4.52 -16.20 3.38
CA ASN A 9 -5.95 -15.86 3.40
C ASN A 9 -6.81 -16.66 4.41
N GLU A 10 -6.24 -17.66 5.09
CA GLU A 10 -6.86 -18.40 6.19
C GLU A 10 -6.28 -18.03 7.56
N SER A 11 -5.45 -16.99 7.63
CA SER A 11 -4.74 -16.60 8.87
C SER A 11 -5.67 -16.11 9.98
N ILE A 12 -6.90 -15.68 9.67
CA ILE A 12 -7.88 -15.26 10.69
C ILE A 12 -8.88 -16.40 10.91
N GLN A 13 -8.93 -16.89 12.15
CA GLN A 13 -9.84 -17.95 12.59
C GLN A 13 -10.78 -17.42 13.68
N GLU A 14 -12.02 -17.83 13.66
CA GLU A 14 -13.03 -17.47 14.65
C GLU A 14 -12.98 -18.44 15.84
N LEU A 15 -12.99 -17.87 17.06
CA LEU A 15 -13.10 -18.64 18.32
C LEU A 15 -14.54 -18.63 18.82
N ASN A 16 -15.17 -17.45 18.80
CA ASN A 16 -16.58 -17.22 19.10
C ASN A 16 -16.98 -15.84 18.53
N ASP A 17 -18.22 -15.42 18.77
CA ASP A 17 -18.80 -14.18 18.23
C ASP A 17 -18.04 -12.89 18.59
N ASN A 18 -17.17 -12.92 19.60
CA ASN A 18 -16.43 -11.75 20.07
C ASN A 18 -14.91 -11.97 20.11
N SER A 19 -14.39 -13.07 19.57
CA SER A 19 -12.95 -13.28 19.54
C SER A 19 -12.45 -14.11 18.37
N TRP A 20 -11.29 -13.73 17.87
CA TRP A 20 -10.63 -14.30 16.69
C TRP A 20 -9.15 -14.47 16.96
N LEU A 21 -8.57 -15.47 16.31
CA LEU A 21 -7.16 -15.76 16.32
C LEU A 21 -6.56 -15.31 14.98
N ILE A 22 -5.50 -14.51 15.02
CA ILE A 22 -4.79 -14.03 13.84
C ILE A 22 -3.39 -14.66 13.84
N GLY A 23 -3.10 -15.45 12.80
CA GLY A 23 -1.80 -16.08 12.60
C GLY A 23 -1.36 -17.00 13.73
N ASP A 24 -2.30 -17.56 14.50
CA ASP A 24 -2.03 -18.41 15.68
C ASP A 24 -1.18 -17.76 16.80
N LYS A 25 -0.93 -16.45 16.74
CA LYS A 25 -0.11 -15.70 17.71
C LYS A 25 -0.85 -14.53 18.35
N ILE A 26 -1.86 -14.01 17.67
CA ILE A 26 -2.56 -12.78 18.06
C ILE A 26 -4.01 -13.11 18.39
N LEU A 27 -4.45 -12.78 19.61
CA LEU A 27 -5.84 -12.84 20.01
C LEU A 27 -6.49 -11.47 19.83
N LEU A 28 -7.47 -11.41 18.94
CA LEU A 28 -8.35 -10.26 18.75
C LEU A 28 -9.64 -10.47 19.54
N SER A 29 -9.99 -9.53 20.42
CA SER A 29 -11.25 -9.56 21.19
C SER A 29 -12.08 -8.31 20.94
N ARG A 30 -13.39 -8.45 20.76
CA ARG A 30 -14.35 -7.34 20.77
C ARG A 30 -14.91 -7.16 22.18
N ARG A 31 -14.75 -5.97 22.76
CA ARG A 31 -15.10 -5.64 24.15
C ARG A 31 -15.82 -4.29 24.25
N PRO A 32 -16.66 -4.06 25.28
CA PRO A 32 -17.39 -2.80 25.44
C PRO A 32 -16.49 -1.62 25.86
N LEU A 33 -15.33 -1.90 26.47
CA LEU A 33 -14.38 -0.88 26.93
C LEU A 33 -13.04 -1.03 26.21
N PRO A 34 -12.35 0.08 25.91
CA PRO A 34 -10.99 0.02 25.38
C PRO A 34 -10.02 -0.50 26.45
N SER A 35 -8.86 -0.94 26.01
CA SER A 35 -7.74 -1.31 26.89
C SER A 35 -6.56 -0.36 26.69
N SER A 36 -5.59 -0.36 27.62
CA SER A 36 -4.36 0.43 27.47
C SER A 36 -3.40 -0.07 26.39
N GLY A 37 -3.71 -1.22 25.76
CA GLY A 37 -2.94 -1.79 24.66
C GLY A 37 -3.42 -1.33 23.28
N PHE A 38 -3.12 -2.13 22.26
CA PHE A 38 -3.52 -1.85 20.88
C PHE A 38 -5.04 -2.06 20.72
N THR A 39 -5.76 -0.95 20.54
CA THR A 39 -7.24 -0.95 20.48
C THR A 39 -7.77 0.06 19.49
N TRP A 40 -8.90 -0.25 18.86
CA TRP A 40 -9.63 0.66 17.98
C TRP A 40 -11.14 0.43 18.07
N SER A 41 -11.90 1.45 17.67
CA SER A 41 -13.37 1.42 17.68
C SER A 41 -13.92 0.50 16.59
N ASP A 42 -15.01 -0.18 16.89
CA ASP A 42 -15.80 -0.93 15.91
C ASP A 42 -16.85 -0.08 15.18
N GLY A 43 -16.96 1.21 15.52
CA GLY A 43 -17.95 2.14 14.99
C GLY A 43 -19.37 1.98 15.56
N LYS A 44 -19.58 1.02 16.47
CA LYS A 44 -20.88 0.65 17.07
C LYS A 44 -20.83 0.67 18.61
N GLY A 45 -19.90 1.41 19.19
CA GLY A 45 -19.76 1.58 20.64
C GLY A 45 -19.01 0.45 21.36
N SER A 46 -18.36 -0.44 20.63
CA SER A 46 -17.41 -1.41 21.19
C SER A 46 -16.02 -1.21 20.60
N PHE A 47 -15.06 -1.96 21.12
CA PHE A 47 -13.64 -1.83 20.78
C PHE A 47 -13.06 -3.19 20.46
N TYR A 48 -12.24 -3.24 19.44
CA TYR A 48 -11.34 -4.35 19.20
C TYR A 48 -10.08 -4.15 20.02
N VAL A 49 -9.58 -5.23 20.62
CA VAL A 49 -8.40 -5.25 21.49
C VAL A 49 -7.52 -6.41 21.07
N ILE A 50 -6.23 -6.12 20.89
CA ILE A 50 -5.20 -7.14 20.62
C ILE A 50 -4.55 -7.56 21.94
N SER A 51 -4.30 -8.86 22.05
CA SER A 51 -3.50 -9.49 23.09
C SER A 51 -2.77 -10.70 22.52
N GLU A 52 -1.84 -11.28 23.26
CA GLU A 52 -1.18 -12.53 22.88
C GLU A 52 -2.16 -13.71 22.89
N ALA A 53 -2.02 -14.61 21.93
CA ALA A 53 -2.78 -15.86 21.92
C ALA A 53 -2.39 -16.75 23.11
N PRO A 54 -3.36 -17.37 23.79
CA PRO A 54 -3.06 -18.25 24.92
C PRO A 54 -2.44 -19.58 24.45
N TYR A 55 -1.71 -20.25 25.35
CA TYR A 55 -1.19 -21.59 25.12
C TYR A 55 -1.77 -22.58 26.14
N PRO A 56 -2.36 -23.72 25.71
CA PRO A 56 -2.55 -24.15 24.32
C PRO A 56 -3.59 -23.30 23.58
N LEU A 57 -3.50 -23.32 22.24
CA LEU A 57 -4.46 -22.58 21.41
C LEU A 57 -5.88 -23.12 21.60
N PRO A 58 -6.89 -22.24 21.72
CA PRO A 58 -8.28 -22.66 21.80
C PRO A 58 -8.74 -23.25 20.47
N PRO A 59 -9.77 -24.13 20.47
CA PRO A 59 -10.39 -24.58 19.23
C PRO A 59 -10.88 -23.39 18.40
N SER A 60 -10.56 -23.40 17.11
CA SER A 60 -10.90 -22.33 16.17
C SER A 60 -11.55 -22.90 14.91
N ARG A 61 -12.29 -22.06 14.19
CA ARG A 61 -12.93 -22.40 12.90
C ARG A 61 -12.73 -21.30 11.86
N PRO A 62 -12.93 -21.56 10.56
CA PRO A 62 -12.97 -20.51 9.56
C PRO A 62 -14.00 -19.42 9.91
N LEU A 63 -13.76 -18.20 9.41
CA LEU A 63 -14.65 -17.07 9.61
C LEU A 63 -16.10 -17.41 9.21
N SER A 64 -17.05 -17.18 10.12
CA SER A 64 -18.48 -17.37 9.84
C SER A 64 -19.00 -16.30 8.86
N ALA A 65 -20.03 -16.62 8.07
CA ALA A 65 -20.66 -15.64 7.17
C ALA A 65 -21.29 -14.45 7.92
N THR A 66 -21.51 -14.57 9.23
CA THR A 66 -22.10 -13.55 10.11
C THR A 66 -21.07 -12.71 10.84
N THR A 67 -19.77 -12.99 10.67
CA THR A 67 -18.72 -12.20 11.32
C THR A 67 -18.67 -10.76 10.77
N ASN A 68 -18.22 -9.83 11.60
CA ASN A 68 -17.98 -8.44 11.20
C ASN A 68 -16.61 -8.24 10.54
N ILE A 69 -15.82 -9.31 10.38
CA ILE A 69 -14.53 -9.30 9.69
C ILE A 69 -14.75 -9.67 8.23
N GLN A 70 -14.38 -8.78 7.31
CA GLN A 70 -14.60 -8.99 5.88
C GLN A 70 -13.27 -8.95 5.13
N ILE A 71 -13.02 -9.95 4.30
CA ILE A 71 -11.88 -9.90 3.37
C ILE A 71 -12.17 -8.83 2.30
N VAL A 72 -11.23 -7.92 2.10
CA VAL A 72 -11.32 -6.83 1.11
C VAL A 72 -10.29 -6.98 -0.02
N TYR A 73 -9.28 -7.81 0.19
CA TYR A 73 -8.29 -8.21 -0.82
C TYR A 73 -7.79 -9.62 -0.52
N ASP A 74 -7.69 -10.46 -1.55
CA ASP A 74 -7.24 -11.85 -1.45
C ASP A 74 -6.33 -12.21 -2.64
N ALA A 75 -5.05 -12.42 -2.36
CA ALA A 75 -4.06 -13.00 -3.28
C ALA A 75 -3.69 -14.43 -2.87
N GLY A 76 -4.65 -15.15 -2.29
CA GLY A 76 -4.54 -16.53 -1.83
C GLY A 76 -3.53 -16.71 -0.70
N GLY A 77 -2.58 -17.62 -0.91
CA GLY A 77 -1.57 -17.98 0.07
C GLY A 77 -0.48 -16.92 0.31
N VAL A 78 -0.50 -15.78 -0.38
CA VAL A 78 0.62 -14.81 -0.39
C VAL A 78 0.31 -13.51 0.37
N SER A 79 -0.87 -12.92 0.15
CA SER A 79 -1.27 -11.65 0.77
C SER A 79 -2.78 -11.60 0.89
N ALA A 80 -3.29 -11.09 2.00
CA ALA A 80 -4.71 -10.86 2.20
C ALA A 80 -4.94 -9.68 3.15
N VAL A 81 -6.05 -8.97 2.95
CA VAL A 81 -6.44 -7.81 3.75
C VAL A 81 -7.88 -7.96 4.20
N TRP A 82 -8.11 -7.73 5.49
CA TRP A 82 -9.44 -7.73 6.09
C TRP A 82 -9.80 -6.37 6.66
N SER A 83 -11.05 -5.97 6.47
CA SER A 83 -11.69 -4.90 7.22
C SER A 83 -12.21 -5.44 8.55
N ILE A 84 -11.88 -4.75 9.65
CA ILE A 84 -12.24 -5.12 11.03
C ILE A 84 -12.71 -3.84 11.75
N GLY A 85 -13.99 -3.51 11.63
CA GLY A 85 -14.53 -2.25 12.17
C GLY A 85 -13.84 -1.03 11.52
N GLY A 86 -13.24 -0.15 12.33
CA GLY A 86 -12.50 1.02 11.87
C GLY A 86 -11.02 0.77 11.51
N ALA A 87 -10.62 -0.47 11.22
CA ALA A 87 -9.24 -0.80 10.89
C ALA A 87 -9.14 -1.82 9.74
N PHE A 88 -7.95 -1.91 9.15
CA PHE A 88 -7.57 -2.93 8.19
C PHE A 88 -6.44 -3.78 8.74
N CYS A 89 -6.60 -5.10 8.69
CA CYS A 89 -5.53 -6.06 8.99
C CYS A 89 -4.97 -6.58 7.67
N LYS A 90 -3.70 -6.30 7.38
CA LYS A 90 -2.97 -6.87 6.24
C LYS A 90 -2.04 -7.96 6.75
N ILE A 91 -2.04 -9.10 6.07
CA ILE A 91 -1.14 -10.22 6.34
C ILE A 91 -0.53 -10.65 5.02
N LYS A 92 0.79 -10.78 4.98
CA LYS A 92 1.49 -11.27 3.80
C LYS A 92 2.70 -12.12 4.16
N ILE A 93 3.15 -12.93 3.20
CA ILE A 93 4.44 -13.61 3.29
C ILE A 93 5.54 -12.56 3.43
N LEU A 94 6.49 -12.85 4.32
CA LEU A 94 7.61 -11.99 4.59
C LEU A 94 8.53 -11.95 3.38
N ASP A 95 8.66 -10.78 2.78
CA ASP A 95 9.71 -10.50 1.80
C ASP A 95 10.98 -10.07 2.55
N PRO A 96 12.07 -10.86 2.53
CA PRO A 96 13.28 -10.56 3.28
C PRO A 96 13.95 -9.29 2.79
N GLY A 97 14.37 -8.43 3.71
CA GLY A 97 15.10 -7.21 3.37
C GLY A 97 14.25 -6.07 2.79
N THR A 98 12.94 -6.26 2.61
CA THR A 98 12.05 -5.17 2.19
C THR A 98 11.67 -4.27 3.36
N THR A 99 11.72 -2.96 3.12
CA THR A 99 11.28 -1.93 4.06
C THR A 99 9.82 -2.16 4.43
N ARG A 100 9.51 -2.20 5.73
CA ARG A 100 8.14 -2.49 6.17
C ARG A 100 7.28 -1.24 6.13
N GLU A 101 6.01 -1.41 5.77
CA GLU A 101 5.03 -0.30 5.69
C GLU A 101 4.96 0.52 6.99
N HIS A 102 5.08 -0.11 8.16
CA HIS A 102 5.08 0.62 9.44
C HIS A 102 6.27 1.58 9.60
N VAL A 103 7.43 1.23 9.05
CA VAL A 103 8.64 2.09 9.08
C VAL A 103 8.43 3.29 8.17
N THR A 104 7.86 3.08 6.98
CA THR A 104 7.51 4.16 6.06
C THR A 104 6.46 5.10 6.66
N LEU A 105 5.41 4.57 7.29
CA LEU A 105 4.36 5.37 7.93
C LEU A 105 4.89 6.16 9.12
N ASP A 106 5.78 5.59 9.94
CA ASP A 106 6.45 6.32 11.03
C ASP A 106 7.26 7.50 10.49
N TYR A 107 8.03 7.29 9.41
CA TYR A 107 8.74 8.38 8.75
C TYR A 107 7.81 9.49 8.25
N LEU A 108 6.69 9.15 7.62
CA LEU A 108 5.69 10.13 7.16
C LEU A 108 5.09 10.93 8.32
N HIS A 109 4.79 10.28 9.43
CA HIS A 109 4.26 10.94 10.63
C HIS A 109 5.25 11.95 11.20
N ASN A 110 6.55 11.63 11.17
CA ASN A 110 7.63 12.52 11.61
C ASN A 110 7.90 13.67 10.63
N LYS A 111 7.33 13.65 9.41
CA LYS A 111 7.41 14.74 8.43
C LYS A 111 6.22 15.70 8.46
N ARG A 112 5.23 15.47 9.32
CA ARG A 112 4.04 16.32 9.41
C ARG A 112 4.39 17.79 9.73
N PRO A 113 3.62 18.76 9.22
CA PRO A 113 2.41 18.59 8.40
C PRO A 113 2.73 18.17 6.96
N ILE A 114 1.88 17.31 6.41
CA ILE A 114 1.86 16.92 4.99
C ILE A 114 0.47 17.17 4.40
N SER A 115 0.36 17.32 3.08
CA SER A 115 -0.89 17.77 2.41
C SER A 115 -2.02 16.72 2.32
N PHE A 116 -1.78 15.49 2.76
CA PHE A 116 -2.73 14.38 2.67
C PHE A 116 -2.74 13.55 3.97
N ALA A 117 -3.82 12.77 4.17
CA ALA A 117 -3.93 11.86 5.31
C ALA A 117 -3.15 10.55 5.08
N THR A 118 -2.60 9.98 6.15
CA THR A 118 -1.96 8.65 6.17
C THR A 118 -2.60 7.78 7.26
N PRO A 119 -2.65 6.44 7.08
CA PRO A 119 -3.12 5.54 8.13
C PRO A 119 -2.22 5.57 9.37
N ASP A 120 -2.84 5.46 10.54
CA ASP A 120 -2.13 5.21 11.79
C ASP A 120 -1.89 3.72 11.96
N VAL A 121 -0.69 3.35 12.43
CA VAL A 121 -0.35 1.95 12.72
C VAL A 121 -0.83 1.61 14.12
N TYR A 122 -1.85 0.76 14.23
CA TYR A 122 -2.30 0.23 15.52
C TYR A 122 -1.44 -0.91 16.02
N TYR A 123 -0.98 -1.79 15.14
CA TYR A 123 -0.17 -2.94 15.51
C TYR A 123 0.62 -3.45 14.32
N HIS A 124 1.81 -4.01 14.56
CA HIS A 124 2.53 -4.78 13.56
C HIS A 124 3.35 -5.88 14.22
N ALA A 125 3.63 -6.96 13.49
CA ALA A 125 4.48 -8.05 13.95
C ALA A 125 5.05 -8.87 12.79
N GLU A 126 6.10 -9.62 13.08
CA GLU A 126 6.65 -10.63 12.18
C GLU A 126 6.68 -11.97 12.91
N TYR A 127 5.89 -12.94 12.44
CA TYR A 127 5.81 -14.28 13.03
C TYR A 127 5.77 -15.33 11.93
N ASP A 128 6.48 -16.44 12.13
CA ASP A 128 6.40 -17.64 11.28
C ASP A 128 6.52 -17.35 9.77
N GLY A 129 7.40 -16.42 9.39
CA GLY A 129 7.62 -16.03 7.98
C GLY A 129 6.53 -15.15 7.38
N ARG A 130 5.70 -14.49 8.20
CA ARG A 130 4.67 -13.53 7.79
C ARG A 130 4.85 -12.18 8.44
N TYR A 131 4.46 -11.14 7.71
CA TYR A 131 4.31 -9.79 8.22
C TYR A 131 2.83 -9.49 8.45
N TYR A 132 2.53 -8.95 9.62
CA TYR A 132 1.21 -8.52 10.06
C TYR A 132 1.25 -7.03 10.31
N ILE A 133 0.26 -6.28 9.79
CA ILE A 133 0.06 -4.88 10.13
C ILE A 133 -1.44 -4.59 10.26
N ILE A 134 -1.80 -3.80 11.27
CA ILE A 134 -3.16 -3.33 11.52
C ILE A 134 -3.13 -1.80 11.48
N LEU A 135 -3.92 -1.24 10.56
CA LEU A 135 -3.91 0.17 10.21
C LEU A 135 -5.29 0.80 10.47
N SER A 136 -5.33 2.08 10.83
CA SER A 136 -6.58 2.83 10.86
C SER A 136 -7.20 2.98 9.47
N SER A 137 -8.53 3.02 9.39
CA SER A 137 -9.20 3.41 8.15
C SER A 137 -9.16 4.92 7.96
N LEU A 138 -9.09 5.37 6.70
CA LEU A 138 -9.22 6.78 6.35
C LEU A 138 -10.67 7.10 5.98
N ALA A 139 -11.13 8.29 6.36
CA ALA A 139 -12.48 8.76 6.06
C ALA A 139 -12.64 9.09 4.57
N GLY A 140 -13.58 8.42 3.92
CA GLY A 140 -13.89 8.61 2.50
C GLY A 140 -14.07 7.28 1.79
N GLN A 141 -13.95 7.30 0.47
CA GLN A 141 -13.97 6.10 -0.37
C GLN A 141 -12.78 6.10 -1.33
N THR A 142 -12.42 4.95 -1.89
CA THR A 142 -11.33 4.88 -2.87
C THR A 142 -11.66 5.73 -4.10
N LEU A 143 -10.63 6.30 -4.72
CA LEU A 143 -10.79 7.08 -5.95
C LEU A 143 -11.41 6.21 -7.04
N ILE A 144 -11.07 4.92 -7.14
CA ILE A 144 -11.73 3.95 -8.03
C ILE A 144 -13.27 4.03 -7.92
N LYS A 145 -13.80 4.00 -6.70
CA LYS A 145 -15.25 4.01 -6.47
C LYS A 145 -15.88 5.36 -6.78
N ALA A 146 -15.16 6.44 -6.51
CA ALA A 146 -15.68 7.80 -6.67
C ALA A 146 -15.58 8.34 -8.11
N TRP A 147 -14.55 7.92 -8.86
CA TRP A 147 -14.18 8.49 -10.16
C TRP A 147 -15.32 8.49 -11.21
N PRO A 148 -16.14 7.43 -11.35
CA PRO A 148 -17.22 7.41 -12.34
C PRO A 148 -18.27 8.50 -12.13
N ASP A 149 -18.49 8.90 -10.88
CA ASP A 149 -19.53 9.86 -10.50
C ASP A 149 -19.01 11.31 -10.43
N MET A 150 -17.71 11.54 -10.64
CA MET A 150 -17.11 12.87 -10.62
C MET A 150 -17.33 13.61 -11.93
N ASP A 151 -17.67 14.90 -11.82
CA ASP A 151 -17.57 15.82 -12.94
C ASP A 151 -16.09 16.18 -13.26
N GLU A 152 -15.90 16.94 -14.33
CA GLU A 152 -14.56 17.32 -14.79
C GLU A 152 -13.81 18.22 -13.82
N GLU A 153 -14.51 19.07 -13.06
CA GLU A 153 -13.90 19.95 -12.07
C GLU A 153 -13.36 19.12 -10.89
N MET A 154 -14.15 18.19 -10.38
CA MET A 154 -13.75 17.27 -9.32
C MET A 154 -12.60 16.36 -9.75
N LYS A 155 -12.64 15.81 -10.97
CA LYS A 155 -11.52 15.01 -11.51
C LYS A 155 -10.24 15.83 -11.56
N GLN A 156 -10.31 17.05 -12.07
CA GLN A 156 -9.14 17.93 -12.16
C GLN A 156 -8.64 18.34 -10.77
N HIS A 157 -9.53 18.56 -9.80
CA HIS A 157 -9.18 18.83 -8.40
C HIS A 157 -8.34 17.70 -7.80
N TYR A 158 -8.80 16.45 -7.89
CA TYR A 158 -8.07 15.31 -7.32
C TYR A 158 -6.78 14.97 -8.08
N VAL A 159 -6.74 15.18 -9.40
CA VAL A 159 -5.49 15.13 -10.19
C VAL A 159 -4.48 16.14 -9.65
N SER A 160 -4.93 17.36 -9.34
CA SER A 160 -4.06 18.42 -8.83
C SER A 160 -3.55 18.08 -7.42
N GLN A 161 -4.41 17.57 -6.54
CA GLN A 161 -4.04 17.12 -5.19
C GLN A 161 -2.97 16.02 -5.21
N VAL A 162 -3.15 14.98 -6.03
CA VAL A 162 -2.17 13.90 -6.17
C VAL A 162 -0.87 14.39 -6.78
N THR A 163 -0.92 15.25 -7.80
CA THR A 163 0.30 15.85 -8.38
C THR A 163 1.06 16.69 -7.35
N ASN A 164 0.34 17.48 -6.53
CA ASN A 164 0.94 18.27 -5.46
C ASN A 164 1.57 17.37 -4.37
N SER A 165 0.93 16.24 -4.06
CA SER A 165 1.49 15.24 -3.15
C SER A 165 2.79 14.64 -3.69
N CYS A 166 2.86 14.33 -5.00
CA CYS A 166 4.10 13.91 -5.64
C CYS A 166 5.20 14.98 -5.54
N LYS A 167 4.87 16.26 -5.71
CA LYS A 167 5.81 17.39 -5.55
C LYS A 167 6.34 17.51 -4.12
N GLU A 168 5.44 17.39 -3.14
CA GLU A 168 5.78 17.45 -1.72
C GLU A 168 6.72 16.30 -1.33
N LEU A 169 6.38 15.07 -1.73
CA LEU A 169 7.21 13.88 -1.47
C LEU A 169 8.57 13.97 -2.18
N ALA A 170 8.59 14.44 -3.43
CA ALA A 170 9.81 14.55 -4.22
C ALA A 170 10.80 15.60 -3.69
N ALA A 171 10.38 16.46 -2.76
CA ALA A 171 11.28 17.39 -2.07
C ALA A 171 12.20 16.65 -1.08
N TRP A 172 11.88 15.42 -0.68
CA TRP A 172 12.71 14.63 0.21
C TRP A 172 13.69 13.79 -0.61
N GLN A 173 14.98 14.03 -0.40
CA GLN A 173 16.05 13.47 -1.21
C GLN A 173 16.92 12.49 -0.42
N ALA A 174 17.55 11.57 -1.14
CA ALA A 174 18.58 10.67 -0.64
C ALA A 174 19.65 10.42 -1.71
N ASP A 175 20.80 9.91 -1.26
CA ASP A 175 21.96 9.60 -2.11
C ASP A 175 21.91 8.19 -2.71
N SER A 176 20.88 7.39 -2.37
CA SER A 176 20.72 6.01 -2.84
C SER A 176 19.27 5.66 -3.15
N ILE A 177 19.08 4.76 -4.12
CA ILE A 177 17.81 4.08 -4.36
C ILE A 177 17.58 3.01 -3.29
N SER A 178 16.56 3.21 -2.46
CA SER A 178 16.25 2.31 -1.35
C SER A 178 14.88 2.66 -0.77
N GLY A 179 14.35 1.82 0.12
CA GLY A 179 13.34 2.28 1.05
C GLY A 179 13.93 3.23 2.10
N ILE A 180 13.09 3.69 3.03
CA ILE A 180 13.43 4.79 3.92
C ILE A 180 14.54 4.45 4.93
N ASP A 181 14.68 3.19 5.30
CA ASP A 181 15.71 2.68 6.23
C ASP A 181 16.95 2.16 5.48
N GLY A 182 17.11 2.49 4.20
CA GLY A 182 18.20 2.02 3.35
C GLY A 182 18.03 0.58 2.85
N ARG A 183 16.94 -0.09 3.22
CA ARG A 183 16.62 -1.45 2.76
C ARG A 183 15.90 -1.44 1.41
N TYR A 184 15.31 -2.56 1.02
CA TYR A 184 14.78 -2.73 -0.33
C TYR A 184 13.45 -1.99 -0.47
N LEU A 185 13.20 -1.44 -1.65
CA LEU A 185 11.86 -0.99 -2.08
C LEU A 185 11.35 -1.99 -3.12
N SER A 186 10.09 -2.41 -3.03
CA SER A 186 9.55 -3.57 -3.77
C SER A 186 8.94 -3.23 -5.13
N ASP A 187 9.51 -2.28 -5.89
CA ASP A 187 8.97 -1.86 -7.19
C ASP A 187 9.50 -2.75 -8.33
N ARG A 188 8.75 -3.80 -8.64
CA ARG A 188 9.08 -4.77 -9.69
C ARG A 188 9.07 -4.20 -11.11
N PHE A 189 8.49 -3.02 -11.35
CA PHE A 189 8.53 -2.39 -12.66
C PHE A 189 9.92 -1.80 -13.00
N LEU A 190 10.82 -1.70 -12.00
CA LEU A 190 12.24 -1.41 -12.20
C LEU A 190 13.08 -2.68 -12.40
N ILE A 191 12.44 -3.84 -12.60
CA ILE A 191 13.08 -5.11 -12.95
C ILE A 191 12.74 -5.47 -14.39
N ARG A 192 13.75 -5.89 -15.16
CA ARG A 192 13.59 -6.26 -16.56
C ARG A 192 12.76 -7.54 -16.68
N PHE A 193 11.88 -7.61 -17.67
CA PHE A 193 11.04 -8.78 -17.87
C PHE A 193 11.87 -10.05 -18.09
N GLY A 194 11.49 -11.14 -17.40
CA GLY A 194 12.14 -12.44 -17.51
C GLY A 194 13.40 -12.62 -16.65
N LEU A 195 13.84 -11.59 -15.90
CA LEU A 195 14.90 -11.72 -14.91
C LEU A 195 14.36 -12.12 -13.53
N SER A 196 15.26 -12.57 -12.65
CA SER A 196 14.93 -12.83 -11.25
C SER A 196 14.48 -11.56 -10.54
N GLU A 197 13.45 -11.67 -9.69
CA GLU A 197 12.88 -10.56 -8.92
C GLU A 197 13.82 -10.11 -7.78
N ASP A 198 14.95 -9.50 -8.12
CA ASP A 198 15.90 -8.92 -7.17
C ASP A 198 15.72 -7.39 -7.08
N CYS A 199 15.00 -6.95 -6.04
CA CYS A 199 14.81 -5.53 -5.76
C CYS A 199 15.88 -4.95 -4.81
N SER A 200 17.07 -5.56 -4.74
CA SER A 200 18.17 -4.97 -3.97
C SER A 200 18.54 -3.57 -4.51
N PRO A 201 18.93 -2.63 -3.63
CA PRO A 201 19.36 -1.28 -4.02
C PRO A 201 20.37 -1.26 -5.18
N GLN A 202 21.32 -2.19 -5.19
CA GLN A 202 22.34 -2.24 -6.23
C GLN A 202 21.76 -2.67 -7.59
N THR A 203 20.87 -3.66 -7.61
CA THR A 203 20.21 -4.12 -8.84
C THR A 203 19.27 -3.05 -9.38
N LEU A 204 18.47 -2.41 -8.52
CA LEU A 204 17.62 -1.29 -8.93
C LEU A 204 18.45 -0.11 -9.48
N LEU A 205 19.57 0.22 -8.83
CA LEU A 205 20.48 1.27 -9.33
C LEU A 205 21.02 0.96 -10.72
N ASN A 206 21.45 -0.28 -10.96
CA ASN A 206 21.97 -0.70 -12.26
C ASN A 206 20.87 -0.61 -13.33
N ASN A 207 19.68 -1.13 -13.05
CA ASN A 207 18.55 -1.07 -13.97
C ASN A 207 18.15 0.38 -14.29
N CYS A 208 18.15 1.27 -13.29
CA CYS A 208 17.87 2.69 -13.51
C CYS A 208 18.92 3.37 -14.41
N LYS A 209 20.20 3.02 -14.26
CA LYS A 209 21.27 3.50 -15.13
C LYS A 209 21.14 2.97 -16.55
N ASP A 210 20.81 1.69 -16.71
CA ASP A 210 20.59 1.07 -18.02
C ASP A 210 19.40 1.72 -18.76
N LEU A 211 18.37 2.13 -18.03
CA LEU A 211 17.24 2.93 -18.55
C LEU A 211 17.62 4.39 -18.89
N GLY A 212 18.82 4.82 -18.52
CA GLY A 212 19.33 6.17 -18.75
C GLY A 212 18.62 7.24 -17.91
N MET A 213 18.18 6.90 -16.69
CA MET A 213 17.67 7.85 -15.70
C MET A 213 18.81 8.56 -14.97
N ASP A 214 18.58 9.78 -14.51
CA ASP A 214 19.52 10.47 -13.63
C ASP A 214 19.52 9.83 -12.23
N CYS A 215 20.61 9.13 -11.92
CA CYS A 215 20.84 8.47 -10.64
C CYS A 215 21.78 9.28 -9.72
N SER A 216 21.95 10.59 -9.96
CA SER A 216 22.77 11.47 -9.12
C SER A 216 22.05 11.93 -7.84
N THR A 217 20.72 11.88 -7.81
CA THR A 217 19.88 12.19 -6.65
C THR A 217 18.61 11.37 -6.73
N PHE A 218 18.18 10.81 -5.60
CA PHE A 218 16.95 10.04 -5.51
C PHE A 218 15.91 10.81 -4.69
N VAL A 219 14.66 10.76 -5.11
CA VAL A 219 13.54 11.47 -4.50
C VAL A 219 12.53 10.48 -3.93
N PHE A 220 11.90 10.82 -2.81
CA PHE A 220 10.92 9.94 -2.18
C PHE A 220 9.62 9.90 -3.00
N TYR A 221 9.13 8.70 -3.28
CA TYR A 221 7.91 8.45 -4.04
C TYR A 221 7.17 7.23 -3.48
N HIS A 222 5.84 7.22 -3.63
CA HIS A 222 4.96 6.13 -3.20
C HIS A 222 5.19 4.83 -4.00
N CYS A 223 5.62 4.93 -5.26
CA CYS A 223 5.85 3.82 -6.20
C CYS A 223 4.62 2.95 -6.56
N ASP A 224 3.49 3.08 -5.86
CA ASP A 224 2.21 2.44 -6.22
C ASP A 224 1.00 3.37 -6.07
N LEU A 225 1.08 4.58 -6.63
CA LEU A 225 0.06 5.62 -6.46
C LEU A 225 -1.17 5.47 -7.38
N GLY A 226 -1.67 4.24 -7.50
CA GLY A 226 -2.86 3.90 -8.28
C GLY A 226 -4.16 4.42 -7.63
N PRO A 227 -5.27 4.47 -8.38
CA PRO A 227 -6.54 5.01 -7.88
C PRO A 227 -7.14 4.16 -6.74
N GLY A 228 -6.71 2.91 -6.57
CA GLY A 228 -7.08 2.06 -5.43
C GLY A 228 -6.47 2.52 -4.11
N ASN A 229 -5.31 3.18 -4.17
CA ASN A 229 -4.52 3.62 -3.02
C ASN A 229 -4.77 5.10 -2.64
N ILE A 230 -5.69 5.76 -3.33
CA ILE A 230 -6.15 7.12 -3.01
C ILE A 230 -7.53 7.04 -2.39
N ILE A 231 -7.69 7.60 -1.19
CA ILE A 231 -8.97 7.79 -0.51
C ILE A 231 -9.41 9.24 -0.70
N VAL A 232 -10.60 9.45 -1.25
CA VAL A 232 -11.18 10.80 -1.43
C VAL A 232 -12.25 11.07 -0.37
N ASN A 233 -12.14 12.23 0.27
CA ASN A 233 -13.18 12.76 1.13
C ASN A 233 -13.92 13.85 0.38
N LEU A 234 -15.06 13.51 -0.22
CA LEU A 234 -15.82 14.42 -1.09
C LEU A 234 -16.35 15.65 -0.35
N GLU A 235 -16.68 15.51 0.94
CA GLU A 235 -17.19 16.62 1.76
C GLU A 235 -16.10 17.66 2.06
N LYS A 236 -14.87 17.19 2.31
CA LYS A 236 -13.73 18.06 2.64
C LYS A 236 -12.87 18.44 1.45
N GLY A 237 -13.07 17.80 0.29
CA GLY A 237 -12.21 17.95 -0.89
C GLY A 237 -10.76 17.49 -0.66
N SER A 238 -10.50 16.66 0.35
CA SER A 238 -9.15 16.20 0.72
C SER A 238 -8.88 14.78 0.25
N ILE A 239 -7.60 14.41 0.20
CA ILE A 239 -7.17 13.03 -0.07
C ILE A 239 -6.46 12.40 1.12
N GLY A 240 -6.55 11.08 1.19
CA GLY A 240 -5.66 10.22 1.96
C GLY A 240 -4.95 9.25 1.02
N ILE A 241 -3.74 8.84 1.39
CA ILE A 241 -2.94 7.89 0.62
C ILE A 241 -2.64 6.68 1.52
N ILE A 242 -2.89 5.48 1.01
CA ILE A 242 -2.70 4.21 1.72
C ILE A 242 -1.74 3.31 0.95
N ASP A 243 -1.31 2.22 1.58
CA ASP A 243 -0.47 1.18 0.96
C ASP A 243 0.96 1.60 0.64
N TRP A 244 1.65 2.06 1.69
CA TRP A 244 2.99 2.64 1.62
C TRP A 244 4.13 1.61 1.57
N GLU A 245 3.81 0.34 1.30
CA GLU A 245 4.77 -0.77 1.38
C GLU A 245 5.82 -0.77 0.26
N THR A 246 5.53 -0.12 -0.86
CA THR A 246 6.44 -0.05 -2.02
C THR A 246 7.20 1.29 -2.09
N ALA A 247 6.90 2.23 -1.18
CA ALA A 247 7.47 3.56 -1.22
C ALA A 247 8.97 3.58 -0.91
N GLY A 248 9.69 4.49 -1.56
CA GLY A 248 11.13 4.63 -1.39
C GLY A 248 11.72 5.79 -2.20
N PHE A 249 13.04 5.90 -2.16
CA PHE A 249 13.81 6.85 -2.94
C PHE A 249 14.12 6.27 -4.32
N VAL A 250 13.73 6.99 -5.38
CA VAL A 250 13.87 6.58 -6.79
C VAL A 250 14.32 7.76 -7.65
N PRO A 251 14.84 7.54 -8.87
CA PRO A 251 15.07 8.62 -9.82
C PRO A 251 13.80 9.43 -10.09
N LYS A 252 13.93 10.75 -10.29
CA LYS A 252 12.78 11.65 -10.44
C LYS A 252 11.89 11.30 -11.64
N GLU A 253 12.49 10.80 -12.71
CA GLU A 253 11.84 10.29 -13.91
C GLU A 253 10.82 9.20 -13.58
N TRP A 254 11.10 8.39 -12.56
CA TRP A 254 10.27 7.23 -12.22
C TRP A 254 8.87 7.64 -11.78
N ILE A 255 8.71 8.79 -11.13
CA ILE A 255 7.41 9.28 -10.62
C ILE A 255 6.38 9.34 -11.75
N ARG A 256 6.73 10.01 -12.87
CA ARG A 256 5.80 10.17 -13.99
C ARG A 256 5.79 8.93 -14.89
N THR A 257 6.94 8.29 -15.11
CA THR A 257 7.01 7.04 -15.88
C THR A 257 6.10 5.96 -15.31
N LYS A 258 6.01 5.82 -13.98
CA LYS A 258 5.12 4.85 -13.35
C LYS A 258 3.65 5.00 -13.79
N PHE A 259 3.14 6.23 -13.88
CA PHE A 259 1.79 6.51 -14.41
C PHE A 259 1.64 6.16 -15.89
N CYS A 260 2.73 6.13 -16.66
CA CYS A 260 2.71 5.79 -18.08
C CYS A 260 2.77 4.27 -18.34
N VAL A 261 3.43 3.49 -17.48
CA VAL A 261 3.73 2.07 -17.76
C VAL A 261 2.98 1.07 -16.88
N SER A 262 2.54 1.48 -15.69
CA SER A 262 1.93 0.55 -14.73
C SER A 262 0.42 0.41 -14.94
N SER A 263 -0.03 -0.83 -15.15
CA SER A 263 -1.46 -1.16 -15.18
C SER A 263 -2.17 -0.98 -13.83
N GLY A 264 -1.43 -0.93 -12.72
CA GLY A 264 -1.98 -0.58 -11.40
C GLY A 264 -2.52 0.85 -11.33
N MET A 265 -2.22 1.68 -12.34
CA MET A 265 -2.71 3.04 -12.48
C MET A 265 -4.00 3.12 -13.29
N ASP A 266 -4.47 2.01 -13.86
CA ASP A 266 -5.74 1.97 -14.59
C ASP A 266 -6.93 1.93 -13.62
N LEU A 267 -8.05 2.48 -14.06
CA LEU A 267 -9.36 2.19 -13.48
C LEU A 267 -9.81 0.78 -13.95
N PRO A 268 -10.55 0.04 -13.10
CA PRO A 268 -10.86 -1.37 -13.38
C PRO A 268 -11.86 -1.57 -14.52
N ASP A 269 -12.81 -0.65 -14.68
CA ASP A 269 -13.97 -0.81 -15.56
C ASP A 269 -14.00 0.21 -16.70
N GLY A 270 -14.71 -0.13 -17.78
CA GLY A 270 -14.95 0.74 -18.93
C GLY A 270 -14.13 0.39 -20.17
N ASP A 271 -14.30 1.18 -21.21
CA ASP A 271 -13.48 1.08 -22.42
C ASP A 271 -12.04 1.52 -22.18
N GLN A 272 -11.18 1.31 -23.17
CA GLN A 272 -9.76 1.63 -23.05
C GLN A 272 -9.50 3.10 -22.69
N GLU A 273 -10.32 4.03 -23.17
CA GLU A 273 -10.15 5.46 -22.88
C GLU A 273 -10.52 5.80 -21.44
N SER A 274 -11.59 5.19 -20.95
CA SER A 274 -12.10 5.35 -19.58
C SER A 274 -11.13 4.74 -18.57
N ARG A 275 -10.61 3.54 -18.85
CA ARG A 275 -9.67 2.83 -17.98
C ARG A 275 -8.38 3.62 -17.73
N VAL A 276 -7.85 4.26 -18.76
CA VAL A 276 -6.60 5.04 -18.64
C VAL A 276 -6.83 6.51 -18.25
N ASP A 277 -8.09 6.95 -18.06
CA ASP A 277 -8.41 8.37 -17.89
C ASP A 277 -7.67 9.00 -16.70
N TRP A 278 -7.71 8.33 -15.54
CA TRP A 278 -7.00 8.75 -14.33
C TRP A 278 -5.50 8.95 -14.59
N ARG A 279 -4.79 7.88 -14.97
CA ARG A 279 -3.34 7.92 -15.15
C ARG A 279 -2.92 8.89 -16.25
N ARG A 280 -3.72 9.01 -17.31
CA ARG A 280 -3.51 9.95 -18.41
C ARG A 280 -3.58 11.39 -17.92
N ARG A 281 -4.52 11.74 -17.04
CA ARG A 281 -4.63 13.09 -16.48
C ARG A 281 -3.47 13.39 -15.53
N VAL A 282 -3.14 12.47 -14.62
CA VAL A 282 -2.04 12.64 -13.68
C VAL A 282 -0.70 12.77 -14.39
N GLN A 283 -0.37 11.89 -15.34
CA GLN A 283 0.91 12.00 -16.06
C GLN A 283 1.02 13.30 -16.86
N ARG A 284 -0.09 13.79 -17.44
CA ARG A 284 -0.11 15.08 -18.15
C ARG A 284 0.15 16.25 -17.19
N GLN A 285 -0.48 16.23 -16.01
CA GLN A 285 -0.28 17.27 -15.01
C GLN A 285 1.15 17.23 -14.46
N LEU A 286 1.70 16.05 -14.12
CA LEU A 286 3.10 15.88 -13.73
C LEU A 286 4.06 16.43 -14.80
N GLY A 287 3.77 16.21 -16.08
CA GLY A 287 4.56 16.79 -17.18
C GLY A 287 4.55 18.32 -17.18
N LYS A 288 3.41 18.95 -16.91
CA LYS A 288 3.31 20.42 -16.76
C LYS A 288 4.09 20.95 -15.56
N GLU A 289 4.19 20.15 -14.49
CA GLU A 289 4.97 20.45 -13.28
C GLU A 289 6.47 20.13 -13.42
N GLY A 290 6.93 19.74 -14.62
CA GLY A 290 8.35 19.50 -14.90
C GLY A 290 8.88 18.16 -14.40
N PHE A 291 8.01 17.15 -14.21
CA PHE A 291 8.46 15.78 -14.02
C PHE A 291 8.78 15.14 -15.38
N PRO A 292 10.03 14.73 -15.61
CA PRO A 292 10.40 13.98 -16.81
C PRO A 292 9.82 12.57 -16.77
N GLU A 293 9.81 11.90 -17.92
CA GLU A 293 9.47 10.49 -18.03
C GLU A 293 10.35 9.86 -19.14
N ILE A 294 10.51 8.54 -19.05
CA ILE A 294 11.32 7.71 -19.96
C ILE A 294 10.52 6.52 -20.53
N THR A 295 9.21 6.69 -20.77
CA THR A 295 8.29 5.60 -21.13
C THR A 295 8.77 4.79 -22.34
N ASP A 296 9.17 5.45 -23.42
CA ASP A 296 9.62 4.76 -24.64
C ASP A 296 10.84 3.89 -24.37
N ARG A 297 11.84 4.42 -23.63
CA ARG A 297 13.03 3.65 -23.24
C ARG A 297 12.68 2.49 -22.33
N TRP A 298 11.76 2.71 -21.39
CA TRP A 298 11.29 1.66 -20.49
C TRP A 298 10.61 0.53 -21.25
N MET A 299 9.74 0.84 -22.24
CA MET A 299 9.06 -0.16 -23.04
C MET A 299 10.06 -1.04 -23.81
N THR A 300 11.03 -0.43 -24.50
CA THR A 300 12.10 -1.14 -25.22
C THR A 300 12.96 -2.00 -24.29
N TRP A 301 13.40 -1.41 -23.17
CA TRP A 301 14.21 -2.12 -22.17
C TRP A 301 13.46 -3.30 -21.55
N TRP A 302 12.18 -3.11 -21.24
CA TRP A 302 11.34 -4.12 -20.60
C TRP A 302 10.97 -5.26 -21.55
N SER A 303 10.72 -4.99 -22.84
CA SER A 303 10.30 -6.01 -23.83
C SER A 303 11.44 -6.90 -24.37
N ASN A 304 12.71 -6.58 -24.09
CA ASN A 304 13.89 -7.20 -24.74
C ASN A 304 13.92 -7.01 -26.27
N GLU A 305 13.31 -5.95 -26.77
CA GLU A 305 13.47 -5.54 -28.16
C GLU A 305 14.75 -4.69 -28.26
N ASP A 306 15.87 -5.31 -28.61
CA ASP A 306 17.13 -4.63 -28.95
C ASP A 306 17.06 -3.96 -30.34
#